data_AF-A0A537WRX0-F1
#
_entry.id   AF-A0A537WRX0-F1
#
_cell.length_a   1.000
_cell.length_b   1.000
_cell.length_c   1.000
_cell.angle_alpha   90.00
_cell.angle_beta   90.00
_cell.angle_gamma   90.00
#
_symmetry.space_group_name_H-M   'P 1'
#
loop_
_entity.id
_entity.type
_entity.pdbx_description
1 polymer ?
#
loop_
_entity_poly.entity_id
_entity_poly.type
_entity_poly.pdbx_seq_one_letter_code
_entity_poly.pdbx_strand_id
1 'polypeptide(L)'
;MRRDRAASRRGTRGALTPVPLVRRDRARRRSHLRRGTRPHPIGARDAVRPGRGRGLRELLRRGASRCRPHAGRGDRSAQGGTREDDVTSGLPSPGDELPVLCAEIVRARTDLIPSVGLVLGSGLGPAIGADLEIDGSFAFTELPGFPPPGVPGHAGTLILGRLAGVAVAAFSGRVHYYEGHGMDVPALLPRVARELGAGTMVLTAAVGGLEPGVDAGTIVILRDHLNMMGAAPLRAWRYPDGMPAFINTQEVYDHEIADLAVERAEALGIRAADGVYAAMSGPAYETPTEVAMVQRLGATVVGMSMVPEALPALALGMRVLGICSLTNALGEHVTHEEVVRVSNETALAVGRLLVDLLPRLPGPKAGT
;
A
#
# COMPACT_ATOMS: atom_id res chain seq x y z
N MET A 1 -69.35 -1.14 33.76
CA MET A 1 -69.97 -0.11 32.88
C MET A 1 -69.78 -0.55 31.44
N ARG A 2 -70.90 -0.75 30.72
CA ARG A 2 -71.14 -0.73 29.24
C ARG A 2 -70.18 -1.53 28.32
N ARG A 3 -70.65 -2.64 27.72
CA ARG A 3 -71.22 -2.79 26.32
C ARG A 3 -70.12 -2.69 25.24
N ASP A 4 -70.04 -3.46 24.16
CA ASP A 4 -71.00 -4.30 23.43
C ASP A 4 -70.25 -5.09 22.30
N ARG A 5 -70.85 -6.22 21.85
CA ARG A 5 -70.83 -6.84 20.48
C ARG A 5 -69.52 -7.50 19.98
N ALA A 6 -69.43 -8.82 19.81
CA ALA A 6 -70.12 -9.76 18.90
C ALA A 6 -69.80 -9.56 17.40
N ALA A 7 -69.07 -10.53 16.79
CA ALA A 7 -69.53 -11.33 15.63
C ALA A 7 -68.37 -12.14 15.01
N SER A 8 -68.69 -13.40 14.68
CA SER A 8 -67.85 -14.35 13.97
C SER A 8 -67.83 -14.11 12.46
N ARG A 9 -66.78 -14.57 11.76
CA ARG A 9 -66.91 -15.20 10.43
C ARG A 9 -65.64 -15.94 10.00
N ARG A 10 -65.89 -17.04 9.29
CA ARG A 10 -65.01 -18.08 8.80
C ARG A 10 -64.08 -17.60 7.68
N GLY A 11 -62.83 -18.09 7.72
CA GLY A 11 -62.16 -18.87 6.68
C GLY A 11 -61.96 -18.26 5.29
N THR A 12 -60.70 -18.23 4.84
CA THR A 12 -60.25 -18.82 3.56
C THR A 12 -58.73 -18.95 3.56
N ARG A 13 -58.24 -20.17 3.33
CA ARG A 13 -56.84 -20.47 3.00
C ARG A 13 -56.55 -19.92 1.60
N GLY A 14 -55.63 -18.97 1.49
CA GLY A 14 -55.06 -18.52 0.23
C GLY A 14 -53.91 -19.43 -0.17
N ALA A 15 -54.07 -20.14 -1.29
CA ALA A 15 -53.05 -20.98 -1.91
C ALA A 15 -51.90 -20.14 -2.48
N LEU A 16 -50.67 -20.56 -2.22
CA LEU A 16 -49.46 -20.07 -2.87
C LEU A 16 -49.40 -20.62 -4.29
N THR A 17 -49.51 -19.76 -5.29
CA THR A 17 -49.17 -20.04 -6.68
C THR A 17 -47.65 -19.97 -6.88
N PRO A 18 -47.00 -20.99 -7.47
CA PRO A 18 -45.58 -20.93 -7.79
C PRO A 18 -45.34 -20.15 -9.09
N VAL A 19 -44.37 -19.25 -9.04
CA VAL A 19 -43.79 -18.52 -10.18
C VAL A 19 -43.02 -19.51 -11.08
N PRO A 20 -43.19 -19.50 -12.42
CA PRO A 20 -42.49 -20.45 -13.27
C PRO A 20 -41.03 -20.07 -13.50
N LEU A 21 -40.12 -21.02 -13.21
CA LEU A 21 -38.72 -20.98 -13.61
C LEU A 21 -38.61 -20.99 -15.14
N VAL A 22 -38.02 -19.93 -15.70
CA VAL A 22 -37.61 -19.88 -17.11
C VAL A 22 -36.41 -20.82 -17.31
N ARG A 23 -36.65 -21.97 -17.93
CA ARG A 23 -35.59 -22.85 -18.47
C ARG A 23 -34.91 -22.15 -19.64
N ARG A 24 -33.60 -21.87 -19.53
CA ARG A 24 -32.77 -21.46 -20.67
C ARG A 24 -32.33 -22.71 -21.45
N ASP A 25 -32.82 -22.80 -22.68
CA ASP A 25 -32.47 -23.79 -23.67
C ASP A 25 -31.04 -23.55 -24.20
N ARG A 26 -30.13 -24.52 -24.05
CA ARG A 26 -28.79 -24.50 -24.67
C ARG A 26 -28.85 -25.20 -26.02
N ALA A 27 -29.24 -24.46 -27.05
CA ALA A 27 -29.09 -24.91 -28.43
C ALA A 27 -27.64 -24.75 -28.91
N ARG A 28 -26.98 -25.89 -29.15
CA ARG A 28 -25.71 -26.00 -29.87
C ARG A 28 -25.90 -25.53 -31.32
N ARG A 29 -25.08 -24.60 -31.80
CA ARG A 29 -24.86 -24.39 -33.24
C ARG A 29 -23.41 -24.65 -33.58
N ARG A 30 -23.18 -25.76 -34.29
CA ARG A 30 -21.98 -26.02 -35.08
C ARG A 30 -22.19 -25.38 -36.45
N SER A 31 -21.25 -24.56 -36.91
CA SER A 31 -21.21 -24.10 -38.30
C SER A 31 -20.00 -24.71 -39.00
N HIS A 32 -20.31 -25.42 -40.08
CA HIS A 32 -19.40 -26.03 -41.03
C HIS A 32 -18.66 -24.96 -41.86
N LEU A 33 -17.35 -25.11 -42.03
CA LEU A 33 -16.60 -24.46 -43.10
C LEU A 33 -15.93 -25.54 -43.95
N ARG A 34 -16.28 -25.50 -45.24
CA ARG A 34 -15.92 -26.46 -46.29
C ARG A 34 -14.46 -26.30 -46.70
N ARG A 35 -13.88 -27.45 -47.07
CA ARG A 35 -12.57 -27.62 -47.73
C ARG A 35 -12.56 -27.03 -49.13
N GLY A 36 -11.43 -26.45 -49.51
CA GLY A 36 -10.99 -26.23 -50.89
C GLY A 36 -9.48 -26.45 -51.00
N THR A 37 -9.09 -27.54 -51.64
CA THR A 37 -7.72 -27.93 -52.06
C THR A 37 -7.44 -27.35 -53.47
N ARG A 38 -6.24 -26.91 -53.90
CA ARG A 38 -5.02 -27.66 -54.33
C ARG A 38 -4.10 -26.68 -55.19
N PRO A 39 -2.92 -27.04 -55.79
CA PRO A 39 -1.57 -26.61 -55.34
C PRO A 39 -0.57 -26.00 -56.39
N HIS A 40 0.65 -25.63 -55.91
CA HIS A 40 1.99 -25.49 -56.58
C HIS A 40 2.32 -24.26 -57.46
N PRO A 41 3.62 -23.87 -57.70
CA PRO A 41 4.89 -24.59 -57.46
C PRO A 41 6.03 -23.81 -56.75
N ILE A 42 7.12 -24.55 -56.51
CA ILE A 42 8.41 -24.17 -55.93
C ILE A 42 9.29 -23.49 -56.99
N GLY A 43 9.95 -22.39 -56.62
CA GLY A 43 11.02 -21.73 -57.37
C GLY A 43 12.20 -21.44 -56.44
N ALA A 44 13.39 -21.90 -56.83
CA ALA A 44 14.63 -21.83 -56.08
C ALA A 44 15.38 -20.49 -56.24
N ARG A 45 16.43 -20.32 -55.39
CA ARG A 45 17.52 -19.30 -55.34
C ARG A 45 17.29 -18.21 -54.29
N ASP A 46 18.18 -17.89 -53.35
CA ASP A 46 19.63 -18.08 -53.24
C ASP A 46 20.09 -18.37 -51.80
N ALA A 47 21.19 -19.11 -51.70
CA ALA A 47 21.84 -19.50 -50.46
C ALA A 47 22.72 -18.37 -49.89
N VAL A 48 22.54 -18.06 -48.60
CA VAL A 48 23.54 -17.38 -47.77
C VAL A 48 23.96 -18.35 -46.66
N ARG A 49 25.28 -18.63 -46.61
CA ARG A 49 25.93 -19.59 -45.71
C ARG A 49 25.77 -19.21 -44.23
N PRO A 50 25.59 -20.17 -43.30
CA PRO A 50 25.70 -19.91 -41.87
C PRO A 50 27.17 -19.96 -41.41
N GLY A 51 27.59 -18.90 -40.72
CA GLY A 51 28.84 -18.86 -39.95
C GLY A 51 28.77 -19.81 -38.76
N ARG A 52 29.87 -20.52 -38.52
CA ARG A 52 30.04 -21.56 -37.50
C ARG A 52 29.78 -21.01 -36.09
N GLY A 53 28.85 -21.64 -35.37
CA GLY A 53 28.68 -21.46 -33.93
C GLY A 53 29.89 -22.00 -33.16
N ARG A 54 30.44 -21.19 -32.25
CA ARG A 54 31.24 -21.66 -31.13
C ARG A 54 30.31 -21.94 -29.96
N GLY A 55 30.48 -23.12 -29.37
CA GLY A 55 29.55 -23.71 -28.42
C GLY A 55 29.45 -22.98 -27.09
N LEU A 56 28.23 -22.99 -26.56
CA LEU A 56 27.78 -22.55 -25.24
C LEU A 56 28.39 -23.35 -24.06
N ARG A 57 29.55 -23.99 -24.23
CA ARG A 57 30.22 -24.81 -23.19
C ARG A 57 31.53 -24.24 -22.66
N GLU A 58 31.93 -23.05 -23.10
CA GLU A 58 33.22 -22.43 -22.70
C GLU A 58 33.08 -21.18 -21.81
N LEU A 59 31.85 -20.75 -21.49
CA LEU A 59 31.57 -19.59 -20.62
C LEU A 59 31.30 -19.94 -19.14
N LEU A 60 31.34 -21.23 -18.76
CA LEU A 60 31.11 -21.69 -17.38
C LEU A 60 32.36 -22.16 -16.64
N ARG A 61 33.55 -21.65 -17.00
CA ARG A 61 34.79 -21.89 -16.24
C ARG A 61 35.66 -20.64 -16.18
N ARG A 62 35.32 -19.71 -15.28
CA ARG A 62 36.23 -18.72 -14.68
C ARG A 62 35.47 -17.94 -13.61
N GLY A 63 35.86 -18.09 -12.35
CA GLY A 63 35.26 -17.34 -11.23
C GLY A 63 35.28 -18.03 -9.87
N ALA A 64 36.21 -18.95 -9.60
CA ALA A 64 36.47 -19.41 -8.25
C ALA A 64 37.46 -18.44 -7.58
N SER A 65 36.95 -17.39 -6.93
CA SER A 65 37.74 -16.56 -6.01
C SER A 65 37.47 -16.99 -4.58
N ARG A 66 38.57 -17.32 -3.89
CA ARG A 66 38.65 -17.91 -2.55
C ARG A 66 38.27 -16.88 -1.48
N CYS A 67 37.24 -17.15 -0.68
CA CYS A 67 37.03 -16.48 0.59
C CYS A 67 38.17 -16.84 1.56
N ARG A 68 38.86 -15.84 2.12
CA ARG A 68 39.72 -16.00 3.30
C ARG A 68 38.96 -15.47 4.53
N PRO A 69 39.11 -16.10 5.70
CA PRO A 69 38.49 -15.62 6.93
C PRO A 69 39.29 -14.43 7.48
N HIS A 70 38.58 -13.39 7.95
CA HIS A 70 39.18 -12.33 8.75
C HIS A 70 39.08 -12.70 10.24
N ALA A 71 40.25 -12.86 10.86
CA ALA A 71 40.43 -13.01 12.29
C ALA A 71 40.37 -11.63 12.96
N GLY A 72 39.75 -11.58 14.15
CA GLY A 72 39.53 -10.35 14.91
C GLY A 72 40.71 -9.84 15.72
N ARG A 73 40.52 -8.62 16.25
CA ARG A 73 41.09 -7.92 17.43
C ARG A 73 41.00 -6.41 17.12
N GLY A 74 40.57 -5.50 17.98
CA GLY A 74 40.11 -5.55 19.36
C GLY A 74 39.70 -4.14 19.80
N ASP A 75 38.73 -4.10 20.71
CA ASP A 75 38.57 -3.19 21.86
C ASP A 75 39.13 -1.75 21.76
N ARG A 76 38.23 -0.75 21.79
CA ARG A 76 38.40 0.49 22.57
C ARG A 76 37.05 1.06 23.05
N SER A 77 36.82 0.86 24.35
CA SER A 77 36.31 1.84 25.32
C SER A 77 34.99 2.55 25.03
N ALA A 78 33.94 2.02 25.67
CA ALA A 78 32.71 2.71 26.01
C ALA A 78 32.98 3.89 26.96
N GLN A 79 32.42 5.06 26.64
CA GLN A 79 32.00 6.03 27.63
C GLN A 79 30.49 6.20 27.46
N GLY A 80 29.76 5.72 28.45
CA GLY A 80 28.31 5.75 28.50
C GLY A 80 27.81 7.14 28.86
N GLY A 81 27.00 7.70 27.96
CA GLY A 81 25.84 8.49 28.34
C GLY A 81 24.62 7.62 28.08
N THR A 82 23.92 7.22 29.14
CA THR A 82 22.63 6.54 29.03
C THR A 82 21.63 7.56 28.49
N ARG A 83 21.42 7.57 27.16
CA ARG A 83 20.22 8.16 26.56
C ARG A 83 19.05 7.33 27.09
N GLU A 84 18.16 7.98 27.83
CA GLU A 84 16.87 7.42 28.21
C GLU A 84 16.16 6.97 26.92
N ASP A 85 15.88 5.67 26.88
CA ASP A 85 15.05 4.94 25.93
C ASP A 85 15.36 5.16 24.45
N ASP A 86 16.36 4.45 23.92
CA ASP A 86 16.41 4.18 22.48
C ASP A 86 15.14 3.39 22.12
N VAL A 87 14.15 4.12 21.60
CA VAL A 87 12.83 3.60 21.27
C VAL A 87 12.90 2.46 20.24
N THR A 88 14.06 2.26 19.61
CA THR A 88 14.32 1.17 18.65
C THR A 88 15.24 0.05 19.17
N SER A 89 15.71 0.13 20.41
CA SER A 89 16.59 -0.88 21.02
C SER A 89 15.88 -2.24 21.10
N GLY A 90 16.16 -3.11 20.13
CA GLY A 90 15.55 -4.44 20.00
C GLY A 90 14.75 -4.64 18.72
N LEU A 91 14.43 -3.59 17.96
CA LEU A 91 13.71 -3.68 16.70
C LEU A 91 14.66 -3.96 15.52
N PRO A 92 14.18 -4.60 14.44
CA PRO A 92 15.00 -4.88 13.27
C PRO A 92 15.25 -3.61 12.44
N SER A 93 16.40 -3.57 11.78
CA SER A 93 16.82 -2.47 10.91
C SER A 93 17.72 -2.98 9.76
N PRO A 94 17.84 -2.28 8.62
CA PRO A 94 18.85 -2.56 7.61
C PRO A 94 20.29 -2.21 8.06
N GLY A 95 20.46 -1.54 9.21
CA GLY A 95 21.76 -1.27 9.84
C GLY A 95 22.45 0.03 9.41
N ASP A 96 21.79 0.86 8.60
CA ASP A 96 22.25 2.22 8.29
C ASP A 96 21.73 3.27 9.31
N GLU A 97 22.35 4.45 9.33
CA GLU A 97 22.05 5.55 10.25
C GLU A 97 21.13 6.63 9.65
N LEU A 98 20.57 6.43 8.44
CA LEU A 98 19.80 7.45 7.73
C LEU A 98 18.64 8.04 8.55
N PRO A 99 17.84 7.24 9.30
CA PRO A 99 16.75 7.79 10.10
C PRO A 99 17.24 8.72 11.20
N VAL A 100 18.34 8.37 11.86
CA VAL A 100 18.95 9.17 12.93
C VAL A 100 19.42 10.51 12.38
N LEU A 101 20.14 10.49 11.26
CA LEU A 101 20.61 11.73 10.60
C LEU A 101 19.46 12.61 10.14
N CYS A 102 18.39 12.03 9.59
CA CYS A 102 17.18 12.78 9.25
C CYS A 102 16.54 13.41 10.48
N ALA A 103 16.42 12.66 11.58
CA ALA A 103 15.82 13.14 12.81
C ALA A 103 16.65 14.24 13.49
N GLU A 104 17.98 14.20 13.39
CA GLU A 104 18.84 15.29 13.86
C GLU A 104 18.57 16.60 13.12
N ILE A 105 18.42 16.55 11.79
CA ILE A 105 18.07 17.73 10.97
C ILE A 105 16.70 18.28 11.36
N VAL A 106 15.73 17.40 11.60
CA VAL A 106 14.38 17.79 12.02
C VAL A 106 14.39 18.40 13.41
N ARG A 107 15.00 17.71 14.39
CA ARG A 107 15.10 18.14 15.79
C ARG A 107 15.89 19.44 15.97
N ALA A 108 16.77 19.79 15.04
CA ALA A 108 17.46 21.08 15.05
C ALA A 108 16.53 22.28 14.76
N ARG A 109 15.33 22.04 14.24
CA ARG A 109 14.36 23.08 13.86
C ARG A 109 13.02 23.00 14.61
N THR A 110 12.75 21.91 15.30
CA THR A 110 11.49 21.70 16.04
C THR A 110 11.69 20.73 17.21
N ASP A 111 11.02 20.99 18.32
CA ASP A 111 10.91 20.07 19.48
C ASP A 111 9.64 19.20 19.42
N LEU A 112 8.86 19.28 18.34
CA LEU A 112 7.61 18.54 18.20
C LEU A 112 7.89 17.04 18.01
N ILE A 113 7.37 16.22 18.94
CA ILE A 113 7.44 14.77 18.87
C ILE A 113 6.12 14.25 18.27
N PRO A 114 6.10 13.77 17.02
CA PRO A 114 4.90 13.23 16.39
C PRO A 114 4.50 11.89 17.02
N SER A 115 3.21 11.69 17.26
CA SER A 115 2.67 10.37 17.62
C SER A 115 2.22 9.56 16.39
N VAL A 116 2.01 10.24 15.26
CA VAL A 116 1.54 9.65 13.99
C VAL A 116 2.46 10.05 12.84
N GLY A 117 2.92 9.06 12.07
CA GLY A 117 3.45 9.26 10.73
C GLY A 117 2.30 9.17 9.72
N LEU A 118 2.23 10.11 8.77
CA LEU A 118 1.16 10.18 7.78
C LEU A 118 1.76 10.30 6.38
N VAL A 119 1.46 9.37 5.47
CA VAL A 119 1.92 9.45 4.07
C VAL A 119 0.76 9.81 3.17
N LEU A 120 0.87 10.97 2.53
CA LEU A 120 -0.10 11.48 1.56
C LEU A 120 0.27 11.00 0.17
N GLY A 121 -0.53 10.07 -0.38
CA GLY A 121 -0.35 9.55 -1.73
C GLY A 121 -0.72 10.55 -2.83
N SER A 122 -0.69 10.09 -4.08
CA SER A 122 -0.98 10.90 -5.27
C SER A 122 -2.33 11.64 -5.17
N GLY A 123 -2.28 12.98 -5.21
CA GLY A 123 -3.47 13.84 -5.15
C GLY A 123 -4.07 14.03 -3.75
N LEU A 124 -3.45 13.49 -2.70
CA LEU A 124 -3.95 13.60 -1.32
C LEU A 124 -3.19 14.65 -0.49
N GLY A 125 -2.20 15.33 -1.05
CA GLY A 125 -1.53 16.47 -0.42
C GLY A 125 -2.50 17.54 0.14
N PRO A 126 -3.53 17.97 -0.62
CA PRO A 126 -4.51 18.93 -0.14
C PRO A 126 -5.38 18.44 1.02
N ALA A 127 -5.42 17.13 1.32
CA ALA A 127 -6.32 16.55 2.30
C ALA A 127 -6.14 17.13 3.71
N ILE A 128 -4.94 17.59 4.07
CA ILE A 128 -4.65 18.12 5.40
C ILE A 128 -4.29 19.61 5.41
N GLY A 129 -4.21 20.25 4.25
CA GLY A 129 -3.57 21.56 4.11
C GLY A 129 -4.27 22.69 4.89
N ALA A 130 -5.59 22.66 5.02
CA ALA A 130 -6.34 23.69 5.74
C ALA A 130 -6.34 23.51 7.27
N ASP A 131 -6.17 22.28 7.74
CA ASP A 131 -6.33 21.90 9.15
C ASP A 131 -4.98 21.61 9.85
N LEU A 132 -3.86 21.62 9.10
CA LEU A 132 -2.53 21.35 9.62
C LEU A 132 -1.86 22.64 10.12
N GLU A 133 -1.61 22.71 11.42
CA GLU A 133 -0.76 23.72 12.02
C GLU A 133 0.71 23.32 11.83
N ILE A 134 1.43 24.01 10.95
CA ILE A 134 2.81 23.68 10.58
C ILE A 134 3.80 24.21 11.63
N ASP A 135 4.65 23.33 12.12
CA ASP A 135 5.76 23.65 13.03
C ASP A 135 7.11 23.62 12.29
N GLY A 136 7.31 22.63 11.40
CA GLY A 136 8.50 22.51 10.58
C GLY A 136 8.21 21.91 9.21
N SER A 137 8.98 22.31 8.20
CA SER A 137 8.88 21.77 6.84
C SER A 137 10.28 21.56 6.26
N PHE A 138 10.48 20.38 5.67
CA PHE A 138 11.77 19.87 5.23
C PHE A 138 11.61 19.23 3.85
N ALA A 139 12.35 19.73 2.86
CA ALA A 139 12.35 19.09 1.55
C ALA A 139 13.03 17.72 1.67
N PHE A 140 12.56 16.73 0.90
CA PHE A 140 13.20 15.41 0.85
C PHE A 140 14.69 15.51 0.47
N THR A 141 15.06 16.46 -0.39
CA THR A 141 16.46 16.70 -0.77
C THR A 141 17.35 17.22 0.37
N GLU A 142 16.77 17.69 1.48
CA GLU A 142 17.50 18.08 2.70
C GLU A 142 17.73 16.89 3.63
N LEU A 143 17.00 15.79 3.44
CA LEU A 143 17.01 14.62 4.30
C LEU A 143 17.85 13.49 3.69
N PRO A 144 18.92 13.02 4.37
CA PRO A 144 19.78 11.96 3.86
C PRO A 144 19.02 10.71 3.43
N GLY A 145 19.33 10.21 2.23
CA GLY A 145 18.74 8.98 1.68
C GLY A 145 17.47 9.19 0.86
N PHE A 146 16.80 10.34 0.97
CA PHE A 146 15.64 10.64 0.12
C PHE A 146 16.06 11.18 -1.26
N PRO A 147 15.45 10.68 -2.35
CA PRO A 147 15.62 11.25 -3.68
C PRO A 147 14.76 12.52 -3.86
N PRO A 148 15.06 13.36 -4.87
CA PRO A 148 14.11 14.38 -5.31
C PRO A 148 12.80 13.72 -5.80
N PRO A 149 11.64 14.37 -5.65
CA PRO A 149 10.36 13.82 -6.09
C PRO A 149 10.34 13.61 -7.61
N GLY A 150 10.01 12.39 -8.06
CA GLY A 150 9.99 12.00 -9.47
C GLY A 150 8.60 11.91 -10.11
N VAL A 151 7.52 11.93 -9.31
CA VAL A 151 6.14 11.71 -9.78
C VAL A 151 5.28 12.98 -9.57
N PRO A 152 4.53 13.44 -10.58
CA PRO A 152 3.56 14.52 -10.43
C PRO A 152 2.56 14.26 -9.29
N GLY A 153 2.26 15.30 -8.51
CA GLY A 153 1.38 15.19 -7.33
C GLY A 153 2.08 14.78 -6.03
N HIS A 154 3.41 14.54 -6.05
CA HIS A 154 4.23 14.34 -4.86
C HIS A 154 5.10 15.57 -4.61
N ALA A 155 4.85 16.29 -3.52
CA ALA A 155 5.61 17.51 -3.20
C ALA A 155 7.04 17.19 -2.75
N GLY A 156 7.27 15.99 -2.19
CA GLY A 156 8.58 15.57 -1.69
C GLY A 156 8.98 16.37 -0.46
N THR A 157 8.09 16.47 0.52
CA THR A 157 8.28 17.27 1.74
C THR A 157 7.83 16.50 2.96
N LEU A 158 8.63 16.54 4.02
CA LEU A 158 8.23 16.14 5.37
C LEU A 158 7.78 17.39 6.13
N ILE A 159 6.58 17.33 6.69
CA ILE A 159 5.97 18.41 7.47
C ILE A 159 5.73 17.91 8.90
N LEU A 160 6.29 18.61 9.87
CA LEU A 160 6.01 18.42 11.30
C LEU A 160 4.96 19.45 11.69
N GLY A 161 3.89 19.00 12.34
CA GLY A 161 2.80 19.89 12.70
C GLY A 161 1.72 19.22 13.55
N ARG A 162 0.62 19.92 13.78
CA ARG A 162 -0.55 19.40 14.49
C ARG A 162 -1.76 19.35 13.57
N LEU A 163 -2.36 18.16 13.47
CA LEU A 163 -3.62 17.96 12.76
C LEU A 163 -4.69 17.62 13.80
N ALA A 164 -5.69 18.47 13.95
CA ALA A 164 -6.71 18.36 15.01
C ALA A 164 -6.09 18.22 16.42
N GLY A 165 -5.00 18.95 16.69
CA GLY A 165 -4.25 18.91 17.95
C GLY A 165 -3.25 17.75 18.10
N VAL A 166 -3.31 16.74 17.23
CA VAL A 166 -2.41 15.57 17.25
C VAL A 166 -1.11 15.90 16.54
N ALA A 167 0.03 15.64 17.18
CA ALA A 167 1.34 15.85 16.57
C ALA A 167 1.61 14.81 15.46
N VAL A 168 1.89 15.27 14.24
CA VAL A 168 2.08 14.44 13.05
C VAL A 168 3.41 14.72 12.33
N ALA A 169 3.99 13.67 11.77
CA ALA A 169 4.99 13.73 10.71
C ALA A 169 4.33 13.39 9.38
N ALA A 170 3.91 14.41 8.63
CA ALA A 170 3.22 14.27 7.36
C ALA A 170 4.21 14.29 6.18
N PHE A 171 4.34 13.17 5.49
CA PHE A 171 5.05 13.05 4.22
C PHE A 171 4.10 13.42 3.08
N SER A 172 4.26 14.63 2.55
CA SER A 172 3.51 15.12 1.39
C SER A 172 4.12 14.54 0.12
N GLY A 173 3.74 13.30 -0.16
CA GLY A 173 4.25 12.47 -1.23
C GLY A 173 5.09 11.28 -0.74
N ARG A 174 5.41 10.38 -1.66
CA ARG A 174 6.20 9.17 -1.45
C ARG A 174 7.09 8.89 -2.67
N VAL A 175 7.94 7.89 -2.51
CA VAL A 175 8.77 7.33 -3.59
C VAL A 175 8.25 5.95 -3.94
N HIS A 176 8.15 5.64 -5.22
CA HIS A 176 7.65 4.38 -5.73
C HIS A 176 8.78 3.50 -6.25
N TYR A 177 8.57 2.19 -6.20
CA TYR A 177 9.52 1.22 -6.71
C TYR A 177 9.74 1.37 -8.24
N TYR A 178 8.70 1.70 -9.00
CA TYR A 178 8.81 1.92 -10.45
C TYR A 178 9.67 3.12 -10.85
N GLU A 179 10.02 4.02 -9.92
CA GLU A 179 10.93 5.15 -10.18
C GLU A 179 12.39 4.69 -10.29
N GLY A 180 12.67 3.40 -10.06
CA GLY A 180 14.00 2.79 -10.20
C GLY A 180 14.78 2.70 -8.89
N HIS A 181 14.13 2.99 -7.76
CA HIS A 181 14.71 2.89 -6.43
C HIS A 181 14.56 1.49 -5.82
N GLY A 182 15.45 1.13 -4.89
CA GLY A 182 15.26 -0.04 -4.05
C GLY A 182 14.15 0.17 -3.02
N MET A 183 13.65 -0.93 -2.42
CA MET A 183 12.59 -0.88 -1.39
C MET A 183 13.04 -0.18 -0.09
N ASP A 184 14.34 0.00 0.10
CA ASP A 184 14.95 0.74 1.20
C ASP A 184 14.57 2.23 1.20
N VAL A 185 14.32 2.82 0.02
CA VAL A 185 13.93 4.22 -0.11
C VAL A 185 12.50 4.49 0.39
N PRO A 186 11.44 3.81 -0.11
CA PRO A 186 10.11 3.97 0.48
C PRO A 186 10.06 3.49 1.95
N ALA A 187 10.87 2.51 2.32
CA ALA A 187 11.00 2.10 3.72
C ALA A 187 11.60 3.18 4.64
N LEU A 188 12.25 4.21 4.09
CA LEU A 188 12.83 5.30 4.89
C LEU A 188 11.74 6.17 5.54
N LEU A 189 10.57 6.31 4.93
CA LEU A 189 9.46 7.10 5.49
C LEU A 189 9.03 6.61 6.89
N PRO A 190 8.61 5.35 7.08
CA PRO A 190 8.24 4.86 8.40
C PRO A 190 9.43 4.81 9.37
N ARG A 191 10.66 4.60 8.88
CA ARG A 191 11.86 4.62 9.72
C ARG A 191 12.12 6.01 10.32
N VAL A 192 12.00 7.06 9.52
CA VAL A 192 12.13 8.46 9.98
C VAL A 192 10.97 8.83 10.91
N ALA A 193 9.74 8.49 10.57
CA ALA A 193 8.60 8.72 11.46
C ALA A 193 8.79 8.04 12.83
N ARG A 194 9.24 6.78 12.83
CA ARG A 194 9.50 6.04 14.06
C ARG A 194 10.60 6.66 14.90
N GLU A 195 11.71 7.03 14.28
CA GLU A 195 12.84 7.70 14.93
C GLU A 195 12.41 9.04 15.55
N LEU A 196 11.52 9.77 14.90
CA LEU A 196 10.96 11.01 15.43
C LEU A 196 9.99 10.81 16.59
N GLY A 197 9.43 9.60 16.77
CA GLY A 197 8.58 9.24 17.91
C GLY A 197 7.22 8.64 17.54
N ALA A 198 6.89 8.51 16.25
CA ALA A 198 5.57 8.03 15.84
C ALA A 198 5.36 6.57 16.23
N GLY A 199 4.23 6.28 16.88
CA GLY A 199 3.79 4.92 17.23
C GLY A 199 2.74 4.36 16.26
N THR A 200 2.17 5.20 15.40
CA THR A 200 1.19 4.82 14.38
C THR A 200 1.61 5.35 13.02
N MET A 201 1.43 4.54 11.98
CA MET A 201 1.66 4.90 10.58
C MET A 201 0.34 4.86 9.82
N VAL A 202 -0.12 6.02 9.35
CA VAL A 202 -1.28 6.15 8.47
C VAL A 202 -0.78 6.31 7.04
N LEU A 203 -1.15 5.36 6.20
CA LEU A 203 -0.76 5.32 4.80
C LEU A 203 -1.98 5.64 3.93
N THR A 204 -1.82 6.52 2.95
CA THR A 204 -2.90 6.83 2.00
C THR A 204 -2.51 6.61 0.55
N ALA A 205 -3.41 6.09 -0.28
CA ALA A 205 -3.09 5.86 -1.69
C ALA A 205 -4.30 6.04 -2.61
N ALA A 206 -4.03 6.37 -3.87
CA ALA A 206 -4.98 6.15 -4.95
C ALA A 206 -4.93 4.68 -5.38
N VAL A 207 -6.09 4.06 -5.60
CA VAL A 207 -6.20 2.64 -5.98
C VAL A 207 -7.24 2.40 -7.08
N GLY A 208 -7.00 1.38 -7.89
CA GLY A 208 -7.98 0.86 -8.83
C GLY A 208 -8.92 -0.12 -8.15
N GLY A 209 -10.22 0.02 -8.40
CA GLY A 209 -11.24 -0.89 -7.92
C GLY A 209 -11.23 -2.21 -8.69
N LEU A 210 -11.30 -3.32 -7.96
CA LEU A 210 -11.42 -4.65 -8.53
C LEU A 210 -12.82 -5.25 -8.26
N GLU A 211 -13.64 -4.65 -7.41
CA GLU A 211 -14.96 -5.21 -7.11
C GLU A 211 -16.07 -4.59 -7.96
N PRO A 212 -16.96 -5.39 -8.56
CA PRO A 212 -18.17 -4.87 -9.19
C PRO A 212 -19.04 -4.12 -8.17
N GLY A 213 -19.46 -2.90 -8.51
CA GLY A 213 -20.38 -2.11 -7.69
C GLY A 213 -19.72 -1.24 -6.62
N VAL A 214 -18.38 -1.19 -6.57
CA VAL A 214 -17.65 -0.19 -5.79
C VAL A 214 -17.22 0.94 -6.74
N ASP A 215 -17.89 2.09 -6.60
CA ASP A 215 -17.68 3.23 -7.50
C ASP A 215 -16.44 4.03 -7.14
N ALA A 216 -15.87 4.72 -8.14
CA ALA A 216 -14.86 5.75 -7.93
C ALA A 216 -15.36 6.81 -6.93
N GLY A 217 -14.45 7.30 -6.10
CA GLY A 217 -14.77 8.20 -4.99
C GLY A 217 -15.01 7.50 -3.65
N THR A 218 -15.12 6.17 -3.64
CA THR A 218 -15.23 5.38 -2.40
C THR A 218 -13.91 5.35 -1.64
N ILE A 219 -13.94 5.58 -0.33
CA ILE A 219 -12.78 5.35 0.53
C ILE A 219 -12.69 3.85 0.84
N VAL A 220 -11.49 3.29 0.76
CA VAL A 220 -11.25 1.88 1.08
C VAL A 220 -10.31 1.79 2.27
N ILE A 221 -10.78 1.18 3.36
CA ILE A 221 -9.99 0.91 4.56
C ILE A 221 -9.35 -0.47 4.41
N LEU A 222 -8.02 -0.52 4.42
CA LEU A 222 -7.30 -1.77 4.18
C LEU A 222 -7.37 -2.70 5.38
N ARG A 223 -7.70 -3.96 5.10
CA ARG A 223 -7.70 -5.07 6.06
C ARG A 223 -6.54 -6.01 5.85
N ASP A 224 -6.09 -6.16 4.60
CA ASP A 224 -4.97 -7.03 4.25
C ASP A 224 -4.32 -6.61 2.93
N HIS A 225 -3.22 -7.24 2.54
CA HIS A 225 -2.59 -7.05 1.24
C HIS A 225 -2.00 -8.34 0.63
N LEU A 226 -1.87 -8.33 -0.69
CA LEU A 226 -1.05 -9.24 -1.47
C LEU A 226 0.19 -8.48 -1.97
N ASN A 227 1.39 -8.90 -1.60
CA ASN A 227 2.61 -8.33 -2.16
C ASN A 227 2.97 -9.01 -3.50
N MET A 228 2.60 -8.37 -4.61
CA MET A 228 2.87 -8.83 -5.98
C MET A 228 4.05 -8.08 -6.62
N MET A 229 4.81 -7.29 -5.86
CA MET A 229 5.87 -6.42 -6.39
C MET A 229 7.14 -7.18 -6.81
N GLY A 230 7.24 -8.48 -6.50
CA GLY A 230 8.42 -9.30 -6.80
C GLY A 230 9.65 -8.99 -5.92
N ALA A 231 9.48 -8.20 -4.86
CA ALA A 231 10.52 -7.85 -3.91
C ALA A 231 9.96 -7.80 -2.48
N ALA A 232 10.83 -8.11 -1.51
CA ALA A 232 10.51 -8.08 -0.08
C ALA A 232 11.08 -6.82 0.57
N PRO A 233 10.25 -5.92 1.14
CA PRO A 233 10.72 -4.67 1.76
C PRO A 233 11.72 -4.88 2.91
N LEU A 234 11.59 -5.99 3.64
CA LEU A 234 12.46 -6.33 4.77
C LEU A 234 13.70 -7.16 4.38
N ARG A 235 14.02 -7.23 3.07
CA ARG A 235 15.23 -7.94 2.63
C ARG A 235 16.45 -7.35 3.31
N ALA A 236 17.25 -8.21 3.94
CA ALA A 236 18.46 -7.87 4.69
C ALA A 236 18.27 -7.10 6.01
N TRP A 237 17.03 -6.86 6.44
CA TRP A 237 16.76 -6.35 7.78
C TRP A 237 17.12 -7.39 8.83
N ARG A 238 17.72 -6.92 9.94
CA ARG A 238 18.18 -7.77 11.04
C ARG A 238 17.82 -7.16 12.39
N TYR A 239 17.53 -8.03 13.34
CA TYR A 239 17.52 -7.69 14.76
C TYR A 239 18.93 -7.39 15.27
N PRO A 240 19.09 -6.75 16.45
CA PRO A 240 20.40 -6.44 17.03
C PRO A 240 21.29 -7.67 17.28
N ASP A 241 20.70 -8.85 17.46
CA ASP A 241 21.41 -10.13 17.60
C ASP A 241 21.92 -10.71 16.25
N GLY A 242 21.61 -10.05 15.13
CA GLY A 242 21.99 -10.43 13.77
C GLY A 242 20.98 -11.36 13.07
N MET A 243 19.92 -11.79 13.75
CA MET A 243 18.89 -12.65 13.15
C MET A 243 18.10 -11.89 12.07
N PRO A 244 17.73 -12.55 10.96
CA PRO A 244 16.83 -11.93 9.98
C PRO A 244 15.51 -11.48 10.61
N ALA A 245 14.93 -10.40 10.09
CA ALA A 245 13.66 -9.83 10.53
C ALA A 245 12.46 -10.72 10.17
N PHE A 246 12.31 -11.85 10.87
CA PHE A 246 11.09 -12.64 10.83
C PHE A 246 10.04 -11.96 11.71
N ILE A 247 9.02 -11.38 11.07
CA ILE A 247 7.91 -10.68 11.74
C ILE A 247 6.59 -11.40 11.47
N ASN A 248 5.61 -11.24 12.37
CA ASN A 248 4.25 -11.74 12.16
C ASN A 248 3.47 -10.74 11.29
N THR A 249 2.99 -11.18 10.12
CA THR A 249 2.21 -10.37 9.18
C THR A 249 0.72 -10.74 9.14
N GLN A 250 0.19 -11.43 10.16
CA GLN A 250 -1.23 -11.77 10.23
C GLN A 250 -2.14 -10.55 10.34
N GLU A 251 -1.64 -9.48 10.93
CA GLU A 251 -2.36 -8.22 11.14
C GLU A 251 -1.42 -7.06 10.79
N VAL A 252 -1.06 -6.93 9.50
CA VAL A 252 -0.24 -5.80 9.05
C VAL A 252 -1.00 -4.50 9.26
N TYR A 253 -2.27 -4.47 8.84
CA TYR A 253 -3.17 -3.36 9.12
C TYR A 253 -3.91 -3.68 10.40
N ASP A 254 -3.78 -2.77 11.37
CA ASP A 254 -4.30 -2.96 12.72
C ASP A 254 -5.83 -2.90 12.72
N HIS A 255 -6.47 -3.99 13.17
CA HIS A 255 -7.91 -4.15 13.05
C HIS A 255 -8.69 -3.16 13.91
N GLU A 256 -8.19 -2.84 15.11
CA GLU A 256 -8.85 -1.90 16.03
C GLU A 256 -8.93 -0.50 15.41
N ILE A 257 -7.82 0.00 14.84
CA ILE A 257 -7.83 1.34 14.23
C ILE A 257 -8.50 1.36 12.85
N ALA A 258 -8.52 0.23 12.13
CA ALA A 258 -9.27 0.09 10.90
C ALA A 258 -10.79 0.06 11.15
N ASP A 259 -11.25 -0.67 12.18
CA ASP A 259 -12.66 -0.68 12.60
C ASP A 259 -13.12 0.71 13.03
N LEU A 260 -12.28 1.40 13.82
CA LEU A 260 -12.54 2.79 14.18
C LEU A 260 -12.64 3.69 12.94
N ALA A 261 -11.75 3.54 11.96
CA ALA A 261 -11.81 4.33 10.73
C ALA A 261 -13.11 4.11 9.95
N VAL A 262 -13.62 2.87 9.87
CA VAL A 262 -14.92 2.55 9.26
C VAL A 262 -16.06 3.20 10.05
N GLU A 263 -16.09 3.06 11.38
CA GLU A 263 -17.09 3.69 12.24
C GLU A 263 -17.12 5.22 12.05
N ARG A 264 -15.94 5.85 12.01
CA ARG A 264 -15.83 7.31 11.82
C ARG A 264 -16.28 7.73 10.43
N ALA A 265 -15.96 6.96 9.39
CA ALA A 265 -16.43 7.24 8.04
C ALA A 265 -17.98 7.19 7.96
N GLU A 266 -18.61 6.18 8.55
CA GLU A 266 -20.07 6.06 8.64
C GLU A 266 -20.68 7.25 9.39
N ALA A 267 -20.13 7.62 10.54
CA ALA A 267 -20.60 8.74 11.35
C ALA A 267 -20.53 10.09 10.60
N LEU A 268 -19.58 10.23 9.66
CA LEU A 268 -19.39 11.42 8.84
C LEU A 268 -20.19 11.40 7.52
N GLY A 269 -20.92 10.32 7.25
CA GLY A 269 -21.64 10.09 5.99
C GLY A 269 -20.69 9.89 4.80
N ILE A 270 -19.46 9.43 5.06
CA ILE A 270 -18.45 9.16 4.04
C ILE A 270 -18.61 7.71 3.59
N ARG A 271 -18.73 7.49 2.27
CA ARG A 271 -18.79 6.14 1.71
C ARG A 271 -17.45 5.44 1.90
N ALA A 272 -17.43 4.39 2.71
CA ALA A 272 -16.27 3.56 2.95
C ALA A 272 -16.57 2.07 2.69
N ALA A 273 -15.54 1.32 2.33
CA ALA A 273 -15.56 -0.13 2.20
C ALA A 273 -14.27 -0.73 2.77
N ASP A 274 -14.33 -1.97 3.23
CA ASP A 274 -13.12 -2.73 3.57
C ASP A 274 -12.42 -3.22 2.29
N GLY A 275 -11.10 -3.42 2.33
CA GLY A 275 -10.40 -3.94 1.17
C GLY A 275 -9.13 -4.74 1.42
N VAL A 276 -8.83 -5.61 0.45
CA VAL A 276 -7.58 -6.36 0.34
C VAL A 276 -6.80 -5.79 -0.84
N TYR A 277 -5.61 -5.27 -0.56
CA TYR A 277 -4.81 -4.51 -1.52
C TYR A 277 -3.80 -5.39 -2.27
N ALA A 278 -3.87 -5.43 -3.60
CA ALA A 278 -2.81 -5.99 -4.42
C ALA A 278 -1.74 -4.92 -4.73
N ALA A 279 -0.52 -5.12 -4.21
CA ALA A 279 0.62 -4.26 -4.47
C ALA A 279 1.38 -4.72 -5.71
N MET A 280 1.24 -3.98 -6.81
CA MET A 280 1.93 -4.23 -8.08
C MET A 280 3.17 -3.34 -8.19
N SER A 281 4.15 -3.74 -9.01
CA SER A 281 5.36 -2.92 -9.18
C SER A 281 5.14 -1.67 -10.02
N GLY A 282 4.19 -1.69 -10.96
CA GLY A 282 4.04 -0.65 -11.97
C GLY A 282 5.24 -0.55 -12.94
N PRO A 283 5.35 0.52 -13.74
CA PRO A 283 4.40 1.66 -13.84
C PRO A 283 3.27 1.41 -14.83
N ALA A 284 3.33 0.33 -15.63
CA ALA A 284 2.22 -0.05 -16.48
C ALA A 284 1.03 -0.49 -15.61
N TYR A 285 -0.17 -0.01 -15.95
CA TYR A 285 -1.40 -0.54 -15.39
C TYR A 285 -1.61 -2.00 -15.78
N GLU A 286 -2.45 -2.67 -15.01
CA GLU A 286 -2.71 -4.10 -15.16
C GLU A 286 -3.47 -4.40 -16.45
N THR A 287 -3.09 -5.48 -17.12
CA THR A 287 -3.91 -6.08 -18.16
C THR A 287 -5.20 -6.65 -17.57
N PRO A 288 -6.28 -6.83 -18.37
CA PRO A 288 -7.50 -7.48 -17.89
C PRO A 288 -7.28 -8.87 -17.28
N THR A 289 -6.25 -9.60 -17.74
CA THR A 289 -5.90 -10.91 -17.19
C THR A 289 -5.22 -10.80 -15.83
N GLU A 290 -4.35 -9.81 -15.62
CA GLU A 290 -3.73 -9.54 -14.32
C GLU A 290 -4.75 -9.07 -13.30
N VAL A 291 -5.67 -8.18 -13.69
CA VAL A 291 -6.85 -7.80 -12.89
C VAL A 291 -7.64 -9.04 -12.46
N ALA A 292 -8.00 -9.90 -13.41
CA ALA A 292 -8.73 -11.15 -13.12
C ALA A 292 -7.93 -12.15 -12.27
N MET A 293 -6.60 -12.10 -12.34
CA MET A 293 -5.72 -12.93 -11.50
C MET A 293 -5.79 -12.46 -10.05
N VAL A 294 -5.53 -11.18 -9.77
CA VAL A 294 -5.50 -10.67 -8.39
C VAL A 294 -6.88 -10.69 -7.73
N GLN A 295 -7.95 -10.48 -8.49
CA GLN A 295 -9.33 -10.71 -8.02
C GLN A 295 -9.54 -12.14 -7.52
N ARG A 296 -9.08 -13.14 -8.27
CA ARG A 296 -9.20 -14.56 -7.88
C ARG A 296 -8.32 -14.93 -6.67
N LEU A 297 -7.28 -14.15 -6.42
CA LEU A 297 -6.44 -14.27 -5.22
C LEU A 297 -7.05 -13.55 -4.01
N GLY A 298 -8.17 -12.85 -4.18
CA GLY A 298 -8.92 -12.20 -3.10
C GLY A 298 -8.67 -10.70 -2.95
N ALA A 299 -7.93 -10.06 -3.86
CA ALA A 299 -7.78 -8.60 -3.83
C ALA A 299 -9.07 -7.89 -4.28
N THR A 300 -9.39 -6.79 -3.60
CA THR A 300 -10.53 -5.92 -3.91
C THR A 300 -10.11 -4.58 -4.49
N VAL A 301 -8.86 -4.19 -4.26
CA VAL A 301 -8.23 -3.00 -4.85
C VAL A 301 -6.78 -3.29 -5.27
N VAL A 302 -6.26 -2.52 -6.22
CA VAL A 302 -4.89 -2.64 -6.74
C VAL A 302 -4.18 -1.28 -6.73
N GLY A 303 -2.88 -1.27 -6.48
CA GLY A 303 -2.05 -0.08 -6.59
C GLY A 303 -0.56 -0.41 -6.59
N MET A 304 0.28 0.63 -6.51
CA MET A 304 1.73 0.52 -6.77
C MET A 304 2.62 1.02 -5.62
N SER A 305 2.07 1.10 -4.39
CA SER A 305 2.74 1.62 -3.19
C SER A 305 2.33 0.86 -1.91
N MET A 306 2.40 1.50 -0.74
CA MET A 306 1.89 1.04 0.56
C MET A 306 2.68 -0.12 1.19
N VAL A 307 2.77 -1.27 0.54
CA VAL A 307 3.46 -2.45 1.11
C VAL A 307 4.93 -2.18 1.48
N PRO A 308 5.71 -1.43 0.67
CA PRO A 308 7.08 -1.05 1.04
C PRO A 308 7.19 -0.11 2.24
N GLU A 309 6.08 0.48 2.70
CA GLU A 309 6.01 1.36 3.87
C GLU A 309 5.39 0.61 5.06
N ALA A 310 4.33 -0.18 4.82
CA ALA A 310 3.58 -0.90 5.84
C ALA A 310 4.40 -1.98 6.54
N LEU A 311 5.16 -2.79 5.80
CA LEU A 311 5.96 -3.87 6.39
C LEU A 311 7.11 -3.33 7.26
N PRO A 312 7.87 -2.30 6.83
CA PRO A 312 8.82 -1.61 7.71
C PRO A 312 8.17 -0.96 8.94
N ALA A 313 7.02 -0.30 8.79
CA ALA A 313 6.31 0.29 9.93
C ALA A 313 5.94 -0.77 10.98
N LEU A 314 5.38 -1.90 10.54
CA LEU A 314 5.07 -3.04 11.39
C LEU A 314 6.33 -3.63 12.05
N ALA A 315 7.40 -3.82 11.28
CA ALA A 315 8.69 -4.32 11.80
C ALA A 315 9.26 -3.40 12.88
N LEU A 316 8.96 -2.10 12.81
CA LEU A 316 9.34 -1.09 13.79
C LEU A 316 8.35 -0.94 14.97
N GLY A 317 7.42 -1.90 15.13
CA GLY A 317 6.44 -1.92 16.21
C GLY A 317 5.37 -0.84 16.10
N MET A 318 5.19 -0.22 14.93
CA MET A 318 4.13 0.75 14.71
C MET A 318 2.79 0.06 14.42
N ARG A 319 1.70 0.68 14.84
CA ARG A 319 0.37 0.33 14.33
C ARG A 319 0.23 0.87 12.92
N VAL A 320 -0.39 0.14 11.98
CA VAL A 320 -0.52 0.60 10.59
C VAL A 320 -1.99 0.68 10.19
N LEU A 321 -2.37 1.80 9.59
CA LEU A 321 -3.69 2.02 8.99
C LEU A 321 -3.52 2.36 7.51
N GLY A 322 -4.26 1.68 6.64
CA GLY A 322 -4.32 1.99 5.22
C GLY A 322 -5.66 2.61 4.83
N ILE A 323 -5.63 3.83 4.27
CA ILE A 323 -6.82 4.54 3.76
C ILE A 323 -6.61 4.86 2.29
N CYS A 324 -7.33 4.18 1.42
CA CYS A 324 -7.21 4.35 -0.01
C CYS A 324 -8.39 5.14 -0.60
N SER A 325 -8.13 5.94 -1.62
CA SER A 325 -9.15 6.52 -2.48
C SER A 325 -9.28 5.67 -3.74
N LEU A 326 -10.46 5.13 -4.00
CA LEU A 326 -10.72 4.39 -5.23
C LEU A 326 -10.91 5.39 -6.36
N THR A 327 -9.94 5.48 -7.25
CA THR A 327 -9.89 6.52 -8.30
C THR A 327 -10.50 6.09 -9.63
N ASN A 328 -10.60 4.79 -9.86
CA ASN A 328 -11.16 4.21 -11.08
C ASN A 328 -11.81 2.86 -10.75
N ALA A 329 -12.99 2.61 -11.29
CA ALA A 329 -13.73 1.37 -11.10
C ALA A 329 -13.24 0.26 -12.05
N LEU A 330 -13.67 -0.97 -11.78
CA LEU A 330 -13.31 -2.14 -12.57
C LEU A 330 -13.72 -1.96 -14.05
N GLY A 331 -12.75 -2.09 -14.95
CA GLY A 331 -12.97 -2.06 -16.40
C GLY A 331 -12.95 -0.65 -17.01
N GLU A 332 -12.69 0.38 -16.23
CA GLU A 332 -12.49 1.74 -16.74
C GLU A 332 -11.11 1.90 -17.38
N HIS A 333 -11.03 2.75 -18.41
CA HIS A 333 -9.75 3.20 -18.96
C HIS A 333 -9.09 4.18 -17.98
N VAL A 334 -7.85 3.91 -17.59
CA VAL A 334 -7.14 4.68 -16.56
C VAL A 334 -6.04 5.53 -17.19
N THR A 335 -6.02 6.83 -16.85
CA THR A 335 -4.88 7.72 -17.08
C THR A 335 -4.41 8.29 -15.75
N HIS A 336 -3.14 8.69 -15.66
CA HIS A 336 -2.61 9.28 -14.42
C HIS A 336 -3.30 10.61 -14.08
N GLU A 337 -3.66 11.41 -15.08
CA GLU A 337 -4.38 12.68 -14.89
C GLU A 337 -5.77 12.45 -14.28
N GLU A 338 -6.50 11.43 -14.75
CA GLU A 338 -7.81 11.04 -14.20
C GLU A 338 -7.69 10.63 -12.72
N VAL A 339 -6.66 9.82 -12.41
CA VAL A 339 -6.37 9.36 -11.04
C VAL A 339 -6.13 10.56 -10.12
N VAL A 340 -5.30 11.53 -10.53
CA VAL A 340 -5.03 12.73 -9.73
C VAL A 340 -6.29 13.58 -9.55
N ARG A 341 -7.14 13.72 -10.58
CA ARG A 341 -8.40 14.47 -10.49
C ARG A 341 -9.34 13.85 -9.46
N VAL A 342 -9.60 12.55 -9.53
CA VAL A 342 -10.51 11.86 -8.59
C VAL A 342 -9.91 11.82 -7.18
N SER A 343 -8.60 11.67 -7.04
CA SER A 343 -7.92 11.83 -5.74
C SER A 343 -8.16 13.22 -5.13
N ASN A 344 -8.10 14.29 -5.91
CA ASN A 344 -8.36 15.63 -5.39
C ASN A 344 -9.82 15.81 -4.94
N GLU A 345 -10.78 15.20 -5.65
CA GLU A 345 -12.21 15.21 -5.27
C GLU A 345 -12.46 14.46 -3.96
N THR A 346 -11.72 13.37 -3.72
CA THR A 346 -11.81 12.57 -2.49
C THR A 346 -10.93 13.09 -1.36
N ALA A 347 -9.94 13.94 -1.63
CA ALA A 347 -9.03 14.49 -0.64
C ALA A 347 -9.76 15.19 0.51
N LEU A 348 -10.88 15.89 0.21
CA LEU A 348 -11.70 16.51 1.25
C LEU A 348 -12.35 15.49 2.18
N ALA A 349 -12.82 14.36 1.65
CA ALA A 349 -13.40 13.30 2.47
C ALA A 349 -12.33 12.60 3.32
N VAL A 350 -11.16 12.32 2.73
CA VAL A 350 -10.00 11.78 3.46
C VAL A 350 -9.55 12.74 4.55
N GLY A 351 -9.45 14.03 4.26
CA GLY A 351 -9.11 15.07 5.22
C GLY A 351 -10.06 15.13 6.41
N ARG A 352 -11.38 15.18 6.13
CA ARG A 352 -12.42 15.14 7.16
C ARG A 352 -12.34 13.89 8.02
N LEU A 353 -12.09 12.72 7.40
CA LEU A 353 -11.91 11.47 8.13
C LEU A 353 -10.67 11.53 9.02
N LEU A 354 -9.53 12.01 8.51
CA LEU A 354 -8.28 12.13 9.29
C LEU A 354 -8.44 13.07 10.48
N VAL A 355 -9.00 14.27 10.27
CA VAL A 355 -9.26 15.25 11.33
C VAL A 355 -10.12 14.68 12.46
N ASP A 356 -11.11 13.86 12.13
CA ASP A 356 -11.96 13.21 13.13
C ASP A 356 -11.31 11.95 13.74
N LEU A 357 -10.55 11.18 12.96
CA LEU A 357 -9.98 9.90 13.38
C LEU A 357 -8.75 10.07 14.27
N LEU A 358 -7.80 10.92 13.90
CA LEU A 358 -6.49 10.98 14.57
C LEU A 358 -6.58 11.24 16.08
N PRO A 359 -7.43 12.16 16.59
CA PRO A 359 -7.55 12.39 18.04
C PRO A 359 -8.11 11.20 18.83
N ARG A 360 -8.70 10.22 18.13
CA ARG A 360 -9.35 9.03 18.70
C ARG A 360 -8.50 7.77 18.58
N LEU A 361 -7.35 7.85 17.89
CA LEU A 361 -6.48 6.69 17.74
C LEU A 361 -5.97 6.25 19.13
N PRO A 362 -5.98 4.93 19.41
CA PRO A 362 -5.35 4.39 20.60
C PRO A 362 -3.85 4.66 20.57
N GLY A 363 -3.23 4.65 21.75
CA GLY A 363 -1.77 4.69 21.87
C GLY A 363 -1.08 3.49 21.19
N PRO A 364 0.26 3.47 21.22
CA PRO A 364 1.05 2.36 20.70
C PRO A 364 0.59 1.02 21.28
N LYS A 365 0.61 -0.07 20.49
CA LYS A 365 0.34 -1.41 21.01
C LYS A 365 1.38 -1.75 22.07
N ALA A 366 0.94 -2.12 23.26
CA ALA A 366 1.85 -2.55 24.33
C ALA A 366 2.43 -3.93 23.99
N GLY A 367 3.75 -4.02 23.85
CA GLY A 367 4.51 -5.28 23.79
C GLY A 367 4.16 -6.19 22.60
N THR A 368 4.86 -6.00 21.48
CA THR A 368 5.00 -7.03 20.43
C THR A 368 6.45 -7.43 20.30
#